data_AF-A0A7X9BG21-F1
#
_entry.id   AF-A0A7X9BG21-F1
#
_cell.length_a   1.000
_cell.length_b   1.000
_cell.length_c   1.000
_cell.angle_alpha   90.00
_cell.angle_beta   90.00
_cell.angle_gamma   90.00
#
_symmetry.space_group_name_H-M   'P 1'
#
loop_
_entity.id
_entity.type
_entity.pdbx_description
1 polymer ?
#
loop_
_entity_poly.entity_id
_entity_poly.type
_entity_poly.pdbx_seq_one_letter_code
_entity_poly.pdbx_strand_id
1 'polypeptide(L)'
;MDKAEKDAIIKWFTVIAGTIALGIFVFTSELIPEDYRYWFLIADFGLFFFANFQIVSISTAARERKDKEGENRAARRQAERMKK
;
A
#
# COMPACT_ATOMS: atom_id res chain seq x y z
N MET A 1 7.88 -4.54 -10.86
CA MET A 1 7.29 -4.70 -9.54
C MET A 1 7.81 -5.99 -9.03
N ASP A 2 8.76 -5.86 -8.12
CA ASP A 2 9.61 -6.96 -7.69
C ASP A 2 8.84 -7.82 -6.69
N LYS A 3 9.34 -9.04 -6.43
CA LYS A 3 8.67 -9.97 -5.52
C LYS A 3 8.46 -9.34 -4.13
N ALA A 4 9.45 -8.63 -3.62
CA ALA A 4 9.37 -7.92 -2.34
C ALA A 4 8.28 -6.83 -2.32
N GLU A 5 8.09 -6.09 -3.42
CA GLU A 5 7.05 -5.07 -3.52
C GLU A 5 5.65 -5.69 -3.56
N LYS A 6 5.49 -6.84 -4.23
CA LYS A 6 4.25 -7.62 -4.24
C LYS A 6 3.92 -8.16 -2.85
N ASP A 7 4.89 -8.75 -2.17
CA ASP A 7 4.72 -9.30 -0.83
C ASP A 7 4.37 -8.20 0.17
N ALA A 8 4.98 -7.02 0.05
CA ALA A 8 4.65 -5.84 0.86
C ALA A 8 3.21 -5.35 0.62
N ILE A 9 2.76 -5.30 -0.64
CA ILE A 9 1.37 -4.93 -0.97
C ILE A 9 0.38 -5.96 -0.40
N ILE A 10 0.67 -7.26 -0.53
CA ILE A 10 -0.16 -8.33 0.02
C ILE A 10 -0.29 -8.19 1.54
N LYS A 11 0.82 -7.88 2.23
CA LYS A 11 0.80 -7.62 3.68
C LYS A 11 -0.17 -6.49 4.04
N TRP A 12 -0.16 -5.39 3.30
CA TRP A 12 -1.08 -4.27 3.54
C TRP A 12 -2.53 -4.61 3.20
N PHE A 13 -2.79 -5.46 2.18
CA PHE A 13 -4.13 -6.01 1.95
C PHE A 13 -4.61 -6.88 3.12
N THR A 14 -3.73 -7.65 3.76
CA THR A 14 -4.08 -8.39 4.97
C THR A 14 -4.45 -7.44 6.11
N VAL A 15 -3.75 -6.31 6.27
CA VAL A 15 -4.11 -5.28 7.24
C VAL A 15 -5.49 -4.70 6.93
N ILE A 16 -5.79 -4.38 5.67
CA ILE A 16 -7.12 -3.90 5.26
C ILE A 16 -8.22 -4.91 5.61
N ALA A 17 -8.01 -6.19 5.28
CA ALA A 17 -8.98 -7.24 5.64
C ALA A 17 -9.17 -7.32 7.17
N GLY A 18 -8.09 -7.20 7.94
CA GLY A 18 -8.13 -7.13 9.40
C GLY A 18 -8.92 -5.93 9.93
N THR A 19 -8.73 -4.73 9.35
CA THR A 19 -9.50 -3.53 9.74
C THR A 19 -10.99 -3.69 9.46
N ILE A 20 -11.37 -4.24 8.30
CA ILE A 20 -12.80 -4.49 7.99
C ILE A 20 -13.42 -5.46 9.00
N ALA A 21 -12.71 -6.55 9.33
CA ALA A 21 -13.18 -7.50 10.33
C ALA A 21 -13.28 -6.86 11.72
N LEU A 22 -12.32 -6.01 12.09
CA LEU A 22 -12.32 -5.28 13.35
C LEU A 22 -13.48 -4.28 13.41
N GLY A 23 -13.73 -3.50 12.36
CA GLY A 23 -14.86 -2.58 12.28
C GLY A 23 -16.22 -3.29 12.43
N ILE A 24 -16.40 -4.45 11.78
CA ILE A 24 -17.60 -5.29 11.95
C ILE A 24 -17.73 -5.76 13.40
N PHE A 25 -16.63 -6.22 14.00
CA PHE A 25 -16.62 -6.65 15.40
C PHE A 25 -16.96 -5.50 16.34
N VAL A 26 -16.38 -4.31 16.16
CA VAL A 26 -16.66 -3.12 16.98
C VAL A 26 -18.14 -2.73 16.90
N PHE A 27 -18.75 -2.85 15.73
CA PHE A 27 -20.15 -2.49 15.52
C PHE A 27 -21.13 -3.51 16.13
N THR A 28 -20.81 -4.80 16.07
CA THR A 28 -21.73 -5.89 16.46
C THR A 28 -21.49 -6.43 17.88
N SER A 29 -20.33 -6.13 18.49
CA SER A 29 -19.96 -6.67 19.79
C SER A 29 -20.65 -5.95 20.94
N GLU A 30 -21.33 -6.73 21.79
CA GLU A 30 -21.87 -6.27 23.07
C GLU A 30 -20.78 -5.99 24.11
N LEU A 31 -19.54 -6.45 23.88
CA LEU A 31 -18.41 -6.25 24.79
C LEU A 31 -17.84 -4.82 24.73
N ILE A 32 -18.17 -4.06 23.70
CA ILE A 32 -17.64 -2.72 23.48
C ILE A 32 -18.72 -1.71 23.87
N PRO A 33 -18.52 -0.92 24.94
CA PRO A 33 -19.48 0.10 25.34
C PRO A 33 -19.66 1.14 24.23
N GLU A 34 -20.88 1.63 24.06
CA GLU A 34 -21.24 2.55 22.98
C GLU A 34 -20.38 3.82 22.95
N ASP A 35 -20.06 4.36 24.12
CA ASP A 35 -19.22 5.55 24.29
C ASP A 35 -17.83 5.39 23.64
N TYR A 36 -17.33 4.16 23.53
CA TYR A 36 -16.03 3.86 22.92
C TYR A 36 -16.14 3.36 21.47
N ARG A 37 -17.31 2.92 21.01
CA ARG A 37 -17.47 2.36 19.65
C ARG A 37 -17.04 3.35 18.57
N TYR A 38 -17.45 4.61 18.70
CA TYR A 38 -17.07 5.65 17.74
C TYR A 38 -15.55 5.92 17.74
N TRP A 39 -14.92 5.96 18.91
CA TRP A 39 -13.47 6.15 19.01
C TRP A 39 -12.69 4.99 18.38
N PHE A 40 -13.12 3.76 18.62
CA PHE A 40 -12.53 2.57 17.98
C PHE A 40 -12.73 2.58 16.47
N LEU A 41 -13.90 2.96 15.97
CA LEU A 41 -14.17 3.07 14.54
C LEU A 41 -13.32 4.15 13.87
N ILE A 42 -13.09 5.30 14.53
CA ILE A 42 -12.20 6.34 14.01
C ILE A 42 -10.76 5.82 13.91
N ALA A 43 -10.27 5.13 14.94
CA ALA A 43 -8.94 4.53 14.93
C ALA A 43 -8.79 3.46 13.84
N ASP A 44 -9.78 2.57 13.71
CA ASP A 44 -9.83 1.52 12.69
C ASP A 44 -9.86 2.12 11.27
N PHE A 45 -10.67 3.16 11.06
CA PHE A 45 -10.72 3.89 9.79
C PHE A 45 -9.38 4.56 9.46
N GLY A 46 -8.70 5.14 10.45
CA GLY A 46 -7.35 5.68 10.29
C GLY A 46 -6.36 4.61 9.84
N LEU A 47 -6.42 3.41 10.42
CA LEU A 47 -5.56 2.29 10.04
C LEU A 47 -5.87 1.78 8.63
N PHE A 48 -7.14 1.71 8.25
CA PHE A 48 -7.57 1.37 6.89
C PHE A 48 -7.01 2.36 5.85
N PHE A 49 -7.12 3.66 6.10
CA PHE A 49 -6.58 4.69 5.21
C PHE A 49 -5.07 4.64 5.11
N PHE A 50 -4.39 4.44 6.24
CA PHE A 50 -2.94 4.29 6.26
C PHE A 50 -2.48 3.08 5.43
N ALA A 51 -3.13 1.92 5.58
CA ALA A 51 -2.81 0.74 4.80
C ALA A 51 -3.02 0.96 3.29
N ASN A 52 -4.10 1.64 2.91
CA ASN A 52 -4.35 2.02 1.51
C ASN A 52 -3.27 2.97 0.98
N PHE A 53 -2.89 3.99 1.76
CA PHE A 53 -1.83 4.91 1.39
C PHE A 53 -0.50 4.19 1.16
N GLN A 54 -0.16 3.21 2.01
CA GLN A 54 1.05 2.41 1.84
C GLN A 54 1.05 1.63 0.52
N ILE A 55 -0.07 0.99 0.15
CA ILE A 55 -0.19 0.27 -1.14
C ILE A 55 0.03 1.23 -2.32
N VAL A 56 -0.58 2.41 -2.28
CA VAL A 56 -0.43 3.43 -3.33
C VAL A 56 1.03 3.89 -3.40
N SER A 57 1.66 4.20 -2.25
CA SER A 57 3.05 4.67 -2.20
C SER A 57 4.04 3.65 -2.78
N ILE A 58 3.89 2.36 -2.45
CA ILE A 58 4.73 1.28 -2.99
C ILE A 58 4.52 1.15 -4.50
N SER A 59 3.25 1.22 -4.95
CA SER A 59 2.90 1.12 -6.36
C SER A 59 3.47 2.28 -7.18
N THR A 60 3.40 3.50 -6.65
CA THR A 60 3.97 4.69 -7.29
C THR A 60 5.50 4.62 -7.35
N ALA A 61 6.16 4.27 -6.25
CA ALA A 61 7.62 4.10 -6.22
C ALA A 61 8.10 3.01 -7.21
N ALA A 62 7.34 1.92 -7.35
CA ALA A 62 7.63 0.85 -8.31
C ALA A 62 7.50 1.32 -9.77
N ARG A 63 6.56 2.25 -10.06
CA ARG A 63 6.42 2.86 -11.40
C ARG A 63 7.58 3.80 -11.69
N GLU A 64 7.91 4.71 -10.78
CA GLU A 64 9.03 5.65 -10.95
C GLU A 64 10.37 4.93 -11.18
N ARG A 65 10.61 3.81 -10.46
CA ARG A 65 11.81 2.99 -10.68
C ARG A 65 11.87 2.41 -12.10
N LYS A 66 10.75 1.90 -12.60
CA LYS A 66 10.67 1.35 -13.97
C LYS A 66 10.90 2.43 -15.02
N ASP A 67 10.33 3.61 -14.83
CA ASP A 67 10.47 4.71 -15.79
C ASP A 67 11.92 5.18 -15.87
N LYS A 68 12.58 5.39 -14.72
CA LYS A 68 14.02 5.70 -14.65
C LYS A 68 14.91 4.61 -15.25
N GLU A 69 14.56 3.35 -15.05
CA GLU A 69 15.30 2.24 -15.65
C GLU A 69 15.14 2.21 -17.19
N GLY A 70 13.95 2.54 -17.69
CA GLY A 70 13.67 2.70 -19.12
C GLY A 70 14.50 3.81 -19.76
N GLU A 71 14.53 4.99 -19.13
CA GLU A 71 15.34 6.14 -19.56
C GLU A 71 16.83 5.79 -19.58
N ASN A 72 17.36 5.17 -18.51
CA ASN A 72 18.75 4.74 -18.45
C ASN A 72 19.10 3.71 -19.54
N ARG A 73 18.20 2.77 -19.85
CA ARG A 73 18.40 1.81 -20.96
C ARG A 73 18.38 2.51 -22.32
N ALA A 74 17.50 3.49 -22.52
CA ALA A 74 17.45 4.27 -23.76
C ALA A 74 18.72 5.12 -23.95
N ALA A 75 19.20 5.79 -22.90
CA ALA A 75 20.45 6.56 -22.90
C ALA A 75 21.67 5.68 -23.20
N ARG A 76 21.74 4.47 -22.62
CA ARG A 76 22.81 3.50 -22.92
C ARG A 76 22.83 3.10 -24.40
N ARG A 77 21.66 2.83 -24.99
CA ARG A 77 21.54 2.48 -26.41
C ARG A 77 21.96 3.64 -27.34
N GLN A 78 21.69 4.89 -26.96
CA GLN A 78 22.16 6.05 -27.72
C GLN A 78 23.67 6.24 -27.60
N ALA A 79 24.24 6.06 -26.41
CA ALA A 79 25.69 6.13 -26.20
C ALA A 79 26.46 5.06 -26.98
N GLU A 80 25.92 3.83 -27.09
CA GLU A 80 26.51 2.78 -27.92
C GLU A 80 26.47 3.10 -29.42
N ARG A 81 25.42 3.77 -29.90
CA ARG A 81 25.31 4.21 -31.30
C ARG A 81 26.30 5.31 -31.66
N MET A 82 26.67 6.17 -30.72
CA MET A 82 27.66 7.24 -30.92
C MET A 82 29.12 6.76 -30.83
N LYS A 83 29.35 5.53 -30.35
CA LYS A 83 30.68 4.89 -30.30
C LYS A 83 30.98 4.02 -31.53
N LYS A 84 30.01 3.85 -32.44
CA LYS A 84 30.20 3.25 -33.76
C LYS A 84 30.34 4.33 -34.80
#